data_AF-A0A1F6JJT5-F1
#
_entry.id   AF-A0A1F6JJT5-F1
#
_cell.length_a   1.000
_cell.length_b   1.000
_cell.length_c   1.000
_cell.angle_alpha   90.00
_cell.angle_beta   90.00
_cell.angle_gamma   90.00
#
_symmetry.space_group_name_H-M   'P 1'
#
loop_
_entity.id
_entity.type
_entity.pdbx_description
1 polymer ?
#
loop_
_entity_poly.entity_id
_entity_poly.type
_entity_poly.pdbx_seq_one_letter_code
_entity_poly.pdbx_strand_id
1 'polypeptide(L)'
;MKNELLRANEVADLDPYKTREPKEKLPPHTYKGKLEFYSETGIEGGYWAFQDRDFITYDRADGVFGNTEVWDLNNPDRKGKTKDDAEVLHGEKWDLLPDPMEKEEDYYISSLYVGEEEGDKEADKRLMEKYEFKMKYSADRFNEKLGEGNWIMVDKSTAVDTKGKRYSAGGTPIAERPYGIRPGEITRATVEWQDGVIEQRQSDTLLVEKWDYEGFHMLNNGDKLTIFDIKDPQKVVWEEKISLKDVGTFVEDSNGLWIHNAQREVDIHKWGAYFMLRYPAKLELGEESVRNIKLAQERESLRKQAKSSEAS
;
A
#
# COMPACT_ATOMS: atom_id res chain seq x y z
N MET A 1 14.86 -25.44 24.89
CA MET A 1 13.73 -24.55 25.25
C MET A 1 12.81 -24.51 24.04
N LYS A 2 11.55 -24.91 24.22
CA LYS A 2 10.57 -25.02 23.14
C LYS A 2 10.23 -23.62 22.63
N ASN A 3 10.46 -23.37 21.35
CA ASN A 3 9.85 -22.26 20.62
C ASN A 3 8.36 -22.58 20.50
N GLU A 4 7.54 -22.04 21.40
CA GLU A 4 6.12 -21.91 21.16
C GLU A 4 5.93 -20.78 20.15
N LEU A 5 5.93 -21.14 18.86
CA LEU A 5 5.24 -20.40 17.83
C LEU A 5 3.76 -20.34 18.24
N LEU A 6 3.37 -19.23 18.87
CA LEU A 6 1.97 -18.84 19.00
C LEU A 6 1.35 -18.92 17.61
N ARG A 7 0.34 -19.79 17.47
CA ARG A 7 -0.34 -20.02 16.20
C ARG A 7 -1.02 -18.71 15.79
N ALA A 8 -0.86 -18.31 14.53
CA ALA A 8 -1.51 -17.15 13.91
C ALA A 8 -3.06 -17.16 14.00
N ASN A 9 -3.67 -18.20 14.56
CA ASN A 9 -5.11 -18.31 14.79
C ASN A 9 -5.57 -17.86 16.20
N GLU A 10 -4.67 -17.41 17.08
CA GLU A 10 -5.03 -16.85 18.40
C GLU A 10 -5.05 -15.31 18.43
N VAL A 11 -4.74 -14.65 17.31
CA VAL A 11 -4.91 -13.18 17.13
C VAL A 11 -6.22 -12.85 16.39
N ALA A 12 -7.06 -13.86 16.15
CA ALA A 12 -8.38 -13.69 15.57
C ALA A 12 -9.35 -13.17 16.63
N ASP A 13 -9.39 -11.85 16.88
CA ASP A 13 -10.63 -11.07 17.15
C ASP A 13 -10.42 -9.58 17.50
N LEU A 14 -9.36 -8.92 17.03
CA LEU A 14 -9.00 -7.56 17.46
C LEU A 14 -9.40 -6.50 16.42
N ASP A 15 -10.70 -6.26 16.35
CA ASP A 15 -11.27 -5.07 15.71
C ASP A 15 -11.43 -3.96 16.79
N PRO A 16 -10.68 -2.83 16.75
CA PRO A 16 -10.86 -1.67 17.62
C PRO A 16 -12.17 -0.90 17.34
N TYR A 17 -12.92 -1.26 16.30
CA TYR A 17 -14.32 -0.87 16.11
C TYR A 17 -15.32 -1.90 16.66
N LYS A 18 -14.88 -3.08 17.14
CA LYS A 18 -15.58 -3.82 18.22
C LYS A 18 -15.43 -3.07 19.56
N THR A 19 -15.70 -1.78 19.54
CA THR A 19 -16.46 -1.23 20.67
C THR A 19 -17.70 -2.10 20.81
N ARG A 20 -18.02 -2.43 22.05
CA ARG A 20 -19.06 -3.38 22.47
C ARG A 20 -20.49 -2.95 22.11
N GLU A 21 -20.66 -2.10 21.11
CA GLU A 21 -21.95 -1.72 20.57
C GLU A 21 -22.40 -2.79 19.55
N PRO A 22 -23.62 -3.34 19.70
CA PRO A 22 -24.14 -4.26 18.69
C PRO A 22 -24.12 -3.57 17.32
N LYS A 23 -23.68 -4.30 16.28
CA LYS A 23 -23.73 -3.84 14.88
C LYS A 23 -25.07 -3.17 14.63
N GLU A 24 -25.06 -1.85 14.51
CA GLU A 24 -26.27 -1.09 14.26
C GLU A 24 -26.91 -1.66 13.00
N LYS A 25 -28.17 -2.08 13.11
CA LYS A 25 -28.89 -2.66 11.98
C LYS A 25 -29.29 -1.52 11.04
N LEU A 26 -28.37 -1.16 10.16
CA LEU A 26 -28.60 -0.17 9.12
C LEU A 26 -29.62 -0.69 8.10
N PRO A 27 -30.35 0.20 7.41
CA PRO A 27 -31.17 -0.19 6.26
C PRO A 27 -30.33 -0.93 5.21
N PRO A 28 -30.94 -1.77 4.37
CA PRO A 28 -30.24 -2.39 3.25
C PRO A 28 -29.51 -1.35 2.40
N HIS A 29 -28.29 -1.69 1.96
CA HIS A 29 -27.44 -0.81 1.15
C HIS A 29 -27.05 0.51 1.82
N THR A 30 -27.10 0.55 3.15
CA THR A 30 -26.61 1.67 3.95
C THR A 30 -25.43 1.21 4.80
N TYR A 31 -24.33 1.96 4.75
CA TYR A 31 -23.08 1.62 5.40
C TYR A 31 -22.53 2.81 6.20
N LYS A 32 -21.71 2.51 7.20
CA LYS A 32 -20.91 3.48 7.94
C LYS A 32 -19.45 3.13 7.78
N GLY A 33 -18.60 4.13 7.63
CA GLY A 33 -17.24 3.89 7.19
C GLY A 33 -16.47 5.17 7.04
N LYS A 34 -15.53 5.14 6.12
CA LYS A 34 -14.67 6.29 5.82
C LYS A 34 -14.50 6.44 4.33
N LEU A 35 -14.19 7.65 3.93
CA LEU A 35 -13.84 7.95 2.55
C LEU A 35 -12.42 7.48 2.24
N GLU A 36 -12.21 7.00 1.03
CA GLU A 36 -10.91 6.60 0.51
C GLU A 36 -10.77 7.05 -0.94
N PHE A 37 -9.56 7.38 -1.35
CA PHE A 37 -9.26 7.56 -2.76
C PHE A 37 -8.46 6.37 -3.26
N TYR A 38 -9.01 5.66 -4.22
CA TYR A 38 -8.35 4.52 -4.82
C TYR A 38 -7.69 4.94 -6.12
N SER A 39 -6.37 5.00 -6.12
CA SER A 39 -5.58 5.21 -7.33
C SER A 39 -5.35 3.87 -8.00
N GLU A 40 -5.69 3.76 -9.29
CA GLU A 40 -5.17 2.67 -10.10
C GLU A 40 -3.67 2.87 -10.30
N THR A 41 -2.92 1.77 -10.42
CA THR A 41 -1.46 1.82 -10.54
C THR A 41 -1.06 2.51 -11.84
N GLY A 42 -0.25 3.57 -11.77
CA GLY A 42 0.29 4.28 -12.93
C GLY A 42 -0.36 5.64 -13.17
N ILE A 43 -0.57 6.00 -14.44
CA ILE A 43 -1.17 7.28 -14.88
C ILE A 43 -2.70 7.22 -15.00
N GLU A 44 -3.30 6.10 -14.61
CA GLU A 44 -4.66 5.74 -15.02
C GLU A 44 -5.74 6.54 -14.30
N GLY A 45 -5.42 7.26 -13.21
CA GLY A 45 -6.38 8.04 -12.45
C GLY A 45 -6.87 7.31 -11.20
N GLY A 46 -7.70 7.97 -10.41
CA GLY A 46 -8.29 7.39 -9.22
C GLY A 46 -9.77 7.69 -9.04
N TYR A 47 -10.37 6.89 -8.17
CA TYR A 47 -11.80 6.86 -7.91
C TYR A 47 -12.09 7.31 -6.48
N TRP A 48 -13.15 8.13 -6.35
CA TRP A 48 -13.76 8.41 -5.07
C TRP A 48 -14.46 7.17 -4.55
N ALA A 49 -14.07 6.75 -3.34
CA ALA A 49 -14.57 5.53 -2.76
C ALA A 49 -14.91 5.68 -1.29
N PHE A 50 -15.59 4.66 -0.80
CA PHE A 50 -16.00 4.51 0.58
C PHE A 50 -15.60 3.11 1.03
N GLN A 51 -14.92 3.03 2.16
CA GLN A 51 -14.64 1.76 2.82
C GLN A 51 -15.64 1.54 3.94
N ASP A 52 -16.45 0.49 3.83
CA ASP A 52 -17.33 0.03 4.90
C ASP A 52 -16.49 -0.42 6.10
N ARG A 53 -16.84 0.12 7.28
CA ARG A 53 -16.14 -0.16 8.53
C ARG A 53 -16.17 -1.64 8.89
N ASP A 54 -17.23 -2.34 8.50
CA ASP A 54 -17.42 -3.75 8.85
C ASP A 54 -16.38 -4.66 8.18
N PHE A 55 -15.62 -4.13 7.22
CA PHE A 55 -14.54 -4.79 6.47
C PHE A 55 -13.18 -4.15 6.70
N ILE A 56 -13.04 -3.30 7.73
CA ILE A 56 -11.75 -2.80 8.19
C ILE A 56 -11.27 -3.74 9.30
N THR A 57 -10.07 -4.27 9.14
CA THR A 57 -9.41 -5.13 10.12
C THR A 57 -8.07 -4.54 10.54
N TYR A 58 -7.52 -5.06 11.64
CA TYR A 58 -6.24 -4.61 12.17
C TYR A 58 -5.34 -5.82 12.34
N ASP A 59 -4.27 -5.81 11.57
CA ASP A 59 -3.30 -6.89 11.57
C ASP A 59 -1.98 -6.39 12.13
N ARG A 60 -1.19 -7.33 12.66
CA ARG A 60 0.19 -7.04 13.03
C ARG A 60 0.92 -6.50 11.79
N ALA A 61 1.69 -5.44 11.96
CA ALA A 61 2.44 -4.86 10.86
C ALA A 61 3.56 -5.81 10.43
N ASP A 62 3.52 -6.24 9.16
CA ASP A 62 4.64 -6.92 8.49
C ASP A 62 5.85 -5.98 8.32
N GLY A 63 5.65 -4.69 8.62
CA GLY A 63 6.60 -3.60 8.54
C GLY A 63 5.87 -2.26 8.70
N VAL A 64 6.55 -1.26 9.24
CA VAL A 64 6.06 0.13 9.28
C VAL A 64 7.06 1.06 8.59
N PHE A 65 6.53 1.95 7.77
CA PHE A 65 7.28 3.03 7.11
C PHE A 65 7.07 4.35 7.86
N GLY A 66 7.78 5.40 7.46
CA GLY A 66 7.49 6.74 7.94
C GLY A 66 6.07 7.20 7.58
N ASN A 67 5.47 8.02 8.44
CA ASN A 67 4.13 8.59 8.27
C ASN A 67 2.98 7.57 8.17
N THR A 68 3.16 6.36 8.70
CA THR A 68 2.15 5.29 8.75
C THR A 68 1.28 5.45 10.00
N GLU A 69 -0.05 5.33 9.86
CA GLU A 69 -0.94 5.22 11.01
C GLU A 69 -0.84 3.84 11.64
N VAL A 70 -0.70 3.80 12.97
CA VAL A 70 -0.47 2.56 13.73
C VAL A 70 -1.29 2.56 15.01
N TRP A 71 -1.57 1.36 15.52
CA TRP A 71 -2.24 1.14 16.80
C TRP A 71 -1.39 0.26 17.71
N ASP A 72 -1.48 0.47 19.02
CA ASP A 72 -0.73 -0.36 19.98
C ASP A 72 -1.32 -1.78 20.02
N LEU A 73 -0.49 -2.81 19.82
CA LEU A 73 -0.93 -4.20 19.87
C LEU A 73 -1.58 -4.57 21.22
N ASN A 74 -1.10 -3.98 22.32
CA ASN A 74 -1.62 -4.25 23.67
C ASN A 74 -2.78 -3.32 24.05
N ASN A 75 -3.03 -2.28 23.27
CA ASN A 75 -4.15 -1.36 23.45
C ASN A 75 -4.64 -0.86 22.08
N PRO A 76 -5.48 -1.63 21.38
CA PRO A 76 -5.93 -1.30 20.02
C PRO A 76 -6.72 -0.01 19.88
N ASP A 77 -7.22 0.59 20.98
CA ASP A 77 -7.85 1.92 20.95
C ASP A 77 -6.81 3.05 20.91
N ARG A 78 -5.54 2.75 21.22
CA ARG A 78 -4.44 3.71 21.23
C ARG A 78 -3.88 3.85 19.83
N LYS A 79 -4.25 4.94 19.16
CA LYS A 79 -3.77 5.31 17.81
C LYS A 79 -2.57 6.24 17.87
N GLY A 80 -1.65 6.07 16.92
CA GLY A 80 -0.49 6.94 16.72
C GLY A 80 -0.09 7.02 15.25
N LYS A 81 0.96 7.78 14.98
CA LYS A 81 1.57 7.90 13.65
C LYS A 81 3.09 7.78 13.75
N THR A 82 3.69 7.01 12.85
CA THR A 82 5.16 6.91 12.78
C THR A 82 5.76 8.18 12.20
N LYS A 83 6.94 8.58 12.68
CA LYS A 83 7.75 9.65 12.11
C LYS A 83 8.53 9.14 10.90
N ASP A 84 9.07 10.06 10.12
CA ASP A 84 9.93 9.75 8.96
C ASP A 84 11.36 9.35 9.40
N ASP A 85 11.44 8.34 10.26
CA ASP A 85 12.66 7.80 10.86
C ASP A 85 12.62 6.27 10.98
N ALA A 86 11.81 5.63 10.13
CA ALA A 86 11.71 4.18 10.11
C ALA A 86 13.06 3.55 9.77
N GLU A 87 13.37 2.44 10.42
CA GLU A 87 14.56 1.62 10.17
C GLU A 87 14.13 0.16 10.02
N VAL A 88 14.80 -0.59 9.15
CA VAL A 88 14.61 -2.04 8.98
C VAL A 88 15.81 -2.79 9.56
N LEU A 89 15.54 -3.91 10.24
CA LEU A 89 16.58 -4.79 10.76
C LEU A 89 17.08 -5.73 9.66
N HIS A 90 18.27 -5.45 9.14
CA HIS A 90 18.97 -6.30 8.18
C HIS A 90 20.15 -7.00 8.86
N GLY A 91 20.00 -8.31 9.10
CA GLY A 91 20.97 -9.08 9.89
C GLY A 91 21.02 -8.57 11.33
N GLU A 92 22.12 -7.91 11.70
CA GLU A 92 22.31 -7.33 13.04
C GLU A 92 22.28 -5.79 13.05
N LYS A 93 22.03 -5.16 11.90
CA LYS A 93 22.08 -3.71 11.73
C LYS A 93 20.69 -3.13 11.44
N TRP A 94 20.43 -1.95 12.01
CA TRP A 94 19.29 -1.11 11.64
C TRP A 94 19.71 -0.15 10.55
N ASP A 95 19.05 -0.22 9.40
CA ASP A 95 19.26 0.68 8.27
C ASP A 95 18.01 1.53 8.04
N LEU A 96 18.18 2.81 7.70
CA LEU A 96 17.07 3.74 7.47
C LEU A 96 16.20 3.32 6.27
N LEU A 97 14.90 3.59 6.40
CA LEU A 97 13.86 3.28 5.42
C LEU A 97 12.96 4.52 5.17
N PRO A 98 12.79 4.99 3.92
CA PRO A 98 13.45 4.51 2.71
C PRO A 98 14.96 4.75 2.76
N ASP A 99 15.71 4.05 1.90
CA ASP A 99 17.15 4.20 1.87
C ASP A 99 17.51 5.68 1.58
N PRO A 100 18.34 6.35 2.40
CA PRO A 100 18.72 7.74 2.17
C PRO A 100 19.34 7.99 0.78
N MET A 101 19.91 6.95 0.17
CA MET A 101 20.43 6.98 -1.20
C MET A 101 19.37 7.43 -2.22
N GLU A 102 18.09 7.13 -2.00
CA GLU A 102 17.01 7.52 -2.90
C GLU A 102 16.84 9.05 -3.05
N LYS A 103 17.41 9.83 -2.12
CA LYS A 103 17.36 11.30 -2.14
C LYS A 103 18.54 11.92 -2.92
N GLU A 104 19.48 11.11 -3.40
CA GLU A 104 20.68 11.58 -4.09
C GLU A 104 20.45 11.70 -5.60
N GLU A 105 20.98 12.75 -6.23
CA GLU A 105 20.93 12.91 -7.69
C GLU A 105 21.62 11.72 -8.40
N ASP A 106 22.72 11.23 -7.83
CA ASP A 106 23.46 10.08 -8.35
C ASP A 106 22.60 8.81 -8.41
N TYR A 107 21.62 8.64 -7.51
CA TYR A 107 20.75 7.47 -7.54
C TYR A 107 19.92 7.40 -8.81
N TYR A 108 19.37 8.52 -9.27
CA TYR A 108 18.50 8.57 -10.45
C TYR A 108 19.20 8.33 -11.78
N ILE A 109 20.53 8.43 -11.81
CA ILE A 109 21.37 8.07 -12.97
C ILE A 109 22.14 6.77 -12.76
N SER A 110 22.04 6.15 -11.59
CA SER A 110 22.74 4.91 -11.24
C SER A 110 22.18 3.70 -11.96
N SER A 111 22.99 2.66 -12.08
CA SER A 111 22.56 1.36 -12.58
C SER A 111 21.44 0.75 -11.74
N LEU A 112 21.31 1.12 -10.46
CA LEU A 112 20.22 0.64 -9.61
C LEU A 112 18.85 1.18 -10.03
N TYR A 113 18.80 2.41 -10.55
CA TYR A 113 17.55 3.07 -10.92
C TYR A 113 17.21 2.85 -12.40
N VAL A 114 18.17 3.06 -13.31
CA VAL A 114 17.93 2.96 -14.76
C VAL A 114 18.36 1.61 -15.38
N GLY A 115 18.95 0.72 -14.58
CA GLY A 115 19.49 -0.56 -15.04
C GLY A 115 20.96 -0.49 -15.47
N GLU A 116 21.61 -1.66 -15.54
CA GLU A 116 23.05 -1.83 -15.74
C GLU A 116 23.59 -1.27 -17.06
N GLU A 117 22.75 -1.15 -18.08
CA GLU A 117 23.14 -0.68 -19.42
C GLU A 117 23.10 0.85 -19.54
N GLU A 118 22.09 1.48 -18.94
CA GLU A 118 21.88 2.93 -19.00
C GLU A 118 22.54 3.66 -17.83
N GLY A 119 22.89 2.92 -16.77
CA GLY A 119 23.43 3.48 -15.53
C GLY A 119 24.86 4.00 -15.65
N ASP A 120 25.11 5.15 -15.02
CA ASP A 120 26.44 5.74 -14.87
C ASP A 120 27.26 4.99 -13.82
N LYS A 121 28.33 4.32 -14.26
CA LYS A 121 29.24 3.54 -13.39
C LYS A 121 30.03 4.41 -12.41
N GLU A 122 30.27 5.68 -12.73
CA GLU A 122 30.90 6.61 -11.77
C GLU A 122 29.90 7.06 -10.70
N ALA A 123 28.62 7.21 -11.05
CA ALA A 123 27.56 7.43 -10.06
C ALA A 123 27.42 6.21 -9.14
N ASP A 124 27.40 4.99 -9.70
CA ASP A 124 27.40 3.75 -8.92
C ASP A 124 28.55 3.71 -7.92
N LYS A 125 29.76 4.10 -8.36
CA LYS A 125 30.95 4.15 -7.50
C LYS A 125 30.81 5.17 -6.37
N ARG A 126 30.37 6.39 -6.67
CA ARG A 126 30.15 7.43 -5.64
C ARG A 126 29.11 6.99 -4.60
N LEU A 127 28.05 6.32 -5.03
CA LEU A 127 27.04 5.75 -4.13
C LEU A 127 27.63 4.63 -3.26
N MET A 128 28.30 3.65 -3.88
CA MET A 128 28.94 2.54 -3.16
C MET A 128 29.95 3.02 -2.11
N GLU A 129 30.74 4.04 -2.43
CA GLU A 129 31.71 4.65 -1.51
C GLU A 129 31.02 5.42 -0.38
N LYS A 130 30.03 6.28 -0.71
CA LYS A 130 29.33 7.12 0.27
C LYS A 130 28.52 6.32 1.29
N TYR A 131 27.92 5.23 0.84
CA TYR A 131 27.02 4.39 1.66
C TYR A 131 27.64 3.04 2.05
N GLU A 132 28.93 2.85 1.77
CA GLU A 132 29.72 1.68 2.17
C GLU A 132 29.09 0.32 1.78
N PHE A 133 28.64 0.19 0.53
CA PHE A 133 28.04 -1.06 0.03
C PHE A 133 28.67 -1.51 -1.28
N LYS A 134 28.28 -2.71 -1.73
CA LYS A 134 28.71 -3.27 -3.01
C LYS A 134 27.52 -3.56 -3.90
N MET A 135 27.70 -3.32 -5.19
CA MET A 135 26.81 -3.79 -6.25
C MET A 135 27.41 -5.04 -6.90
N LYS A 136 26.57 -6.04 -7.15
CA LYS A 136 26.89 -7.15 -8.04
C LYS A 136 26.17 -6.94 -9.36
N TYR A 137 26.91 -6.81 -10.45
CA TYR A 137 26.37 -6.70 -11.81
C TYR A 137 26.07 -8.09 -12.40
N SER A 138 25.37 -8.13 -13.52
CA SER A 138 24.99 -9.36 -14.22
C SER A 138 26.19 -10.26 -14.48
N ALA A 139 27.31 -9.70 -14.94
CA ALA A 139 28.56 -10.42 -15.15
C ALA A 139 29.10 -11.07 -13.87
N ASP A 140 29.07 -10.37 -12.73
CA ASP A 140 29.49 -10.91 -11.44
C ASP A 140 28.59 -12.09 -11.04
N ARG A 141 27.27 -11.94 -11.20
CA ARG A 141 26.28 -12.98 -10.90
C ARG A 141 26.45 -14.21 -11.80
N PHE A 142 26.80 -14.02 -13.08
CA PHE A 142 27.11 -15.13 -13.98
C PHE A 142 28.43 -15.80 -13.64
N ASN A 143 29.47 -15.04 -13.29
CA ASN A 143 30.75 -15.59 -12.84
C ASN A 143 30.57 -16.44 -11.58
N GLU A 144 29.78 -15.98 -10.60
CA GLU A 144 29.47 -16.76 -9.39
C GLU A 144 28.71 -18.06 -9.70
N LYS A 145 27.77 -18.01 -10.65
CA LYS A 145 26.87 -19.14 -10.93
C LYS A 145 27.44 -20.17 -11.92
N LEU A 146 28.13 -19.71 -12.95
CA LEU A 146 28.58 -20.51 -14.10
C LEU A 146 30.10 -20.71 -14.11
N GLY A 147 30.84 -19.89 -13.35
CA GLY A 147 32.29 -19.81 -13.41
C GLY A 147 32.76 -18.88 -14.53
N GLU A 148 33.81 -18.11 -14.26
CA GLU A 148 34.41 -17.19 -15.22
C GLU A 148 34.87 -17.93 -16.48
N GLY A 149 34.56 -17.36 -17.65
CA GLY A 149 34.89 -17.94 -18.95
C GLY A 149 33.99 -19.09 -19.44
N ASN A 150 33.04 -19.56 -18.62
CA ASN A 150 32.11 -20.64 -18.99
C ASN A 150 30.77 -20.15 -19.57
N TRP A 151 30.68 -18.87 -19.91
CA TRP A 151 29.47 -18.25 -20.41
C TRP A 151 29.77 -17.10 -21.37
N ILE A 152 28.79 -16.78 -22.21
CA ILE A 152 28.84 -15.64 -23.14
C ILE A 152 27.56 -14.84 -22.98
N MET A 153 27.69 -13.52 -22.82
CA MET A 153 26.54 -12.61 -22.81
C MET A 153 25.89 -12.59 -24.21
N VAL A 154 24.58 -12.83 -24.28
CA VAL A 154 23.83 -12.82 -25.55
C VAL A 154 22.83 -11.68 -25.64
N ASP A 155 22.43 -11.12 -24.51
CA ASP A 155 21.67 -9.88 -24.42
C ASP A 155 21.90 -9.22 -23.06
N LYS A 156 21.24 -8.07 -22.82
CA LYS A 156 21.41 -7.17 -21.67
C LYS A 156 21.38 -7.85 -20.31
N SER A 157 20.67 -8.97 -20.18
CA SER A 157 20.50 -9.67 -18.90
C SER A 157 20.62 -11.18 -19.01
N THR A 158 21.07 -11.70 -20.16
CA THR A 158 21.07 -13.14 -20.45
C THR A 158 22.43 -13.61 -20.93
N ALA A 159 22.90 -14.68 -20.32
CA ALA A 159 24.09 -15.42 -20.73
C ALA A 159 23.73 -16.82 -21.23
N VAL A 160 24.61 -17.39 -22.05
CA VAL A 160 24.55 -18.78 -22.51
C VAL A 160 25.79 -19.51 -22.03
N ASP A 161 25.63 -20.69 -21.43
CA ASP A 161 26.75 -21.52 -20.99
C ASP A 161 27.40 -22.30 -22.15
N THR A 162 28.51 -22.98 -21.87
CA THR A 162 29.24 -23.83 -22.84
C THR A 162 28.41 -24.98 -23.42
N LYS A 163 27.24 -25.29 -22.86
CA LYS A 163 26.30 -26.32 -23.33
C LYS A 163 25.10 -25.74 -24.09
N GLY A 164 25.07 -24.42 -24.30
CA GLY A 164 23.99 -23.74 -25.00
C GLY A 164 22.77 -23.43 -24.14
N LYS A 165 22.83 -23.62 -22.82
CA LYS A 165 21.71 -23.30 -21.92
C LYS A 165 21.70 -21.81 -21.57
N ARG A 166 20.53 -21.19 -21.63
CA ARG A 166 20.33 -19.75 -21.33
C ARG A 166 20.07 -19.53 -19.84
N TYR A 167 20.61 -18.44 -19.30
CA TYR A 167 20.43 -17.97 -17.93
C TYR A 167 20.15 -16.48 -17.96
N SER A 168 19.12 -16.02 -17.24
CA SER A 168 18.89 -14.59 -17.02
C SER A 168 19.27 -14.20 -15.60
N ALA A 169 19.85 -13.01 -15.46
CA ALA A 169 20.26 -12.43 -14.18
C ALA A 169 19.55 -11.11 -13.85
N GLY A 170 18.59 -10.66 -14.68
CA GLY A 170 17.99 -9.34 -14.59
C GLY A 170 18.94 -8.22 -15.04
N GLY A 171 18.38 -7.10 -15.49
CA GLY A 171 19.13 -5.95 -16.02
C GLY A 171 19.50 -4.90 -14.97
N THR A 172 19.22 -5.14 -13.69
CA THR A 172 19.52 -4.22 -12.58
C THR A 172 20.55 -4.86 -11.66
N PRO A 173 21.57 -4.13 -11.15
CA PRO A 173 22.52 -4.68 -10.20
C PRO A 173 21.82 -5.06 -8.90
N ILE A 174 22.43 -5.98 -8.15
CA ILE A 174 21.99 -6.31 -6.80
C ILE A 174 22.88 -5.54 -5.82
N ALA A 175 22.31 -4.66 -5.00
CA ALA A 175 22.99 -4.02 -3.88
C ALA A 175 22.65 -4.68 -2.54
N GLU A 176 23.63 -4.75 -1.65
CA GLU A 176 23.47 -5.22 -0.26
C GLU A 176 22.85 -4.13 0.63
N ARG A 177 21.73 -3.54 0.19
CA ARG A 177 21.03 -2.44 0.88
C ARG A 177 19.53 -2.67 0.94
N PRO A 178 18.80 -2.02 1.87
CA PRO A 178 17.35 -2.12 1.94
C PRO A 178 16.71 -1.37 0.76
N TYR A 179 16.15 -2.12 -0.19
CA TYR A 179 15.18 -1.58 -1.16
C TYR A 179 13.74 -1.57 -0.63
N GLY A 180 13.55 -2.04 0.60
CA GLY A 180 12.25 -2.30 1.19
C GLY A 180 12.37 -3.26 2.37
N ILE A 181 11.23 -3.77 2.81
CA ILE A 181 11.11 -4.70 3.94
C ILE A 181 10.92 -6.09 3.37
N ARG A 182 11.84 -7.03 3.63
CA ARG A 182 11.72 -8.42 3.19
C ARG A 182 10.78 -9.21 4.10
N PRO A 183 10.17 -10.31 3.61
CA PRO A 183 9.33 -11.15 4.45
C PRO A 183 10.04 -11.61 5.72
N GLY A 184 9.47 -11.29 6.88
CA GLY A 184 10.00 -11.67 8.20
C GLY A 184 11.01 -10.69 8.80
N GLU A 185 11.38 -9.62 8.11
CA GLU A 185 12.17 -8.53 8.70
C GLU A 185 11.28 -7.67 9.62
N ILE A 186 11.90 -7.10 10.65
CA ILE A 186 11.23 -6.22 11.62
C ILE A 186 11.68 -4.80 11.31
N THR A 187 10.75 -3.86 11.31
CA THR A 187 11.10 -2.43 11.32
C THR A 187 10.89 -1.83 12.69
N ARG A 188 11.47 -0.66 12.92
CA ARG A 188 11.15 0.19 14.06
C ARG A 188 11.02 1.63 13.60
N ALA A 189 10.17 2.38 14.27
CA ALA A 189 10.01 3.81 14.01
C ALA A 189 9.64 4.53 15.31
N THR A 190 9.88 5.83 15.38
CA THR A 190 9.32 6.64 16.46
C THR A 190 7.82 6.83 16.20
N VAL A 191 6.99 6.47 17.16
CA VAL A 191 5.54 6.68 17.13
C VAL A 191 5.19 7.88 17.99
N GLU A 192 4.44 8.81 17.40
CA GLU A 192 3.74 9.88 18.11
C GLU A 192 2.29 9.45 18.33
N TRP A 193 1.95 9.17 19.58
CA TRP A 193 0.63 8.72 19.99
C TRP A 193 -0.32 9.91 20.18
N GLN A 194 -1.62 9.69 19.99
CA GLN A 194 -2.63 10.74 20.20
C GLN A 194 -2.72 11.25 21.64
N ASP A 195 -2.26 10.45 22.61
CA ASP A 195 -2.13 10.84 24.02
C ASP A 195 -0.92 11.75 24.31
N GLY A 196 -0.11 12.06 23.28
CA GLY A 196 1.07 12.91 23.36
C GLY A 196 2.36 12.18 23.73
N VAL A 197 2.31 10.87 24.00
CA VAL A 197 3.52 10.07 24.24
C VAL A 197 4.29 9.88 22.92
N ILE A 198 5.61 9.97 22.98
CA ILE A 198 6.51 9.74 21.85
C ILE A 198 7.51 8.66 22.25
N GLU A 199 7.54 7.55 21.53
CA GLU A 199 8.42 6.41 21.83
C GLU A 199 8.78 5.61 20.58
N GLN A 200 9.92 4.93 20.59
CA GLN A 200 10.29 4.01 19.51
C GLN A 200 9.57 2.68 19.68
N ARG A 201 8.98 2.16 18.61
CA ARG A 201 8.26 0.88 18.59
C ARG A 201 8.73 0.02 17.44
N GLN A 202 8.77 -1.28 17.67
CA GLN A 202 8.98 -2.29 16.62
C GLN A 202 7.65 -2.64 15.94
N SER A 203 7.70 -2.96 14.65
CA SER A 203 6.52 -3.25 13.82
C SER A 203 5.68 -4.39 14.37
N ASP A 204 6.30 -5.40 14.99
CA ASP A 204 5.62 -6.55 15.61
C ASP A 204 4.85 -6.22 16.90
N THR A 205 5.07 -5.03 17.46
CA THR A 205 4.32 -4.47 18.60
C THR A 205 3.20 -3.50 18.18
N LEU A 206 3.00 -3.35 16.87
CA LEU A 206 2.06 -2.43 16.26
C LEU A 206 1.05 -3.18 15.40
N LEU A 207 -0.15 -2.63 15.36
CA LEU A 207 -1.19 -2.99 14.40
C LEU A 207 -1.24 -1.93 13.31
N VAL A 208 -1.51 -2.35 12.09
CA VAL A 208 -1.84 -1.50 10.96
C VAL A 208 -3.23 -1.86 10.46
N GLU A 209 -3.93 -0.84 10.00
CA GLU A 209 -5.23 -1.02 9.39
C GLU A 209 -5.08 -1.73 8.04
N LYS A 210 -5.90 -2.77 7.84
CA LYS A 210 -6.12 -3.42 6.56
C LYS A 210 -7.61 -3.31 6.20
N TRP A 211 -7.90 -3.39 4.92
CA TRP A 211 -9.27 -3.39 4.43
C TRP A 211 -9.42 -4.39 3.30
N ASP A 212 -10.64 -4.89 3.14
CA ASP A 212 -11.02 -5.81 2.08
C ASP A 212 -11.82 -5.08 0.99
N TYR A 213 -11.61 -5.48 -0.26
CA TYR A 213 -12.41 -5.10 -1.41
C TYR A 213 -13.90 -5.44 -1.24
N GLU A 214 -14.26 -6.40 -0.39
CA GLU A 214 -15.67 -6.71 -0.10
C GLU A 214 -16.45 -5.52 0.47
N GLY A 215 -15.81 -4.68 1.29
CA GLY A 215 -16.41 -3.46 1.85
C GLY A 215 -16.13 -2.19 1.05
N PHE A 216 -15.47 -2.32 -0.10
CA PHE A 216 -15.02 -1.20 -0.89
C PHE A 216 -16.09 -0.80 -1.91
N HIS A 217 -16.56 0.45 -1.82
CA HIS A 217 -17.62 0.99 -2.67
C HIS A 217 -17.12 2.19 -3.46
N MET A 218 -17.01 2.04 -4.78
CA MET A 218 -16.82 3.18 -5.68
C MET A 218 -18.10 4.02 -5.72
N LEU A 219 -17.97 5.34 -5.53
CA LEU A 219 -19.11 6.24 -5.51
C LEU A 219 -19.65 6.48 -6.92
N ASN A 220 -20.98 6.39 -7.09
CA ASN A 220 -21.68 6.62 -8.34
C ASN A 220 -22.75 7.70 -8.21
N ASN A 221 -23.20 8.21 -9.36
CA ASN A 221 -24.31 9.15 -9.40
C ASN A 221 -25.56 8.59 -8.72
N GLY A 222 -26.17 9.41 -7.86
CA GLY A 222 -27.39 9.04 -7.14
C GLY A 222 -27.16 8.34 -5.79
N ASP A 223 -25.93 7.96 -5.45
CA ASP A 223 -25.58 7.59 -4.07
C ASP A 223 -25.85 8.79 -3.14
N LYS A 224 -26.35 8.54 -1.93
CA LYS A 224 -26.46 9.57 -0.90
C LYS A 224 -25.31 9.41 0.08
N LEU A 225 -24.54 10.48 0.26
CA LEU A 225 -23.37 10.46 1.12
C LEU A 225 -23.50 11.55 2.20
N THR A 226 -23.23 11.17 3.44
CA THR A 226 -23.13 12.08 4.59
C THR A 226 -21.70 12.00 5.11
N ILE A 227 -21.00 13.13 5.18
CA ILE A 227 -19.61 13.26 5.64
C ILE A 227 -19.62 13.97 6.99
N PHE A 228 -18.92 13.40 7.97
CA PHE A 228 -18.82 13.91 9.34
C PHE A 228 -17.43 14.50 9.60
N ASP A 229 -17.33 15.46 10.52
CA ASP A 229 -16.06 16.08 10.93
C ASP A 229 -15.13 15.05 11.57
N ILE A 230 -13.84 15.05 11.20
CA ILE A 230 -12.84 14.12 11.77
C ILE A 230 -12.70 14.32 13.29
N LYS A 231 -12.82 15.55 13.79
CA LYS A 231 -12.67 15.86 15.21
C LYS A 231 -13.97 15.68 15.99
N ASP A 232 -15.10 15.76 15.31
CA ASP A 232 -16.43 15.60 15.88
C ASP A 232 -17.30 14.75 14.95
N PRO A 233 -17.30 13.41 15.10
CA PRO A 233 -18.06 12.51 14.25
C PRO A 233 -19.59 12.68 14.30
N GLN A 234 -20.11 13.53 15.19
CA GLN A 234 -21.55 13.88 15.23
C GLN A 234 -21.89 15.08 14.35
N LYS A 235 -20.88 15.87 13.95
CA LYS A 235 -21.06 17.08 13.15
C LYS A 235 -20.99 16.73 11.66
N VAL A 236 -22.09 16.97 10.95
CA VAL A 236 -22.15 16.85 9.49
C VAL A 236 -21.42 18.03 8.85
N VAL A 237 -20.44 17.76 7.99
CA VAL A 237 -19.70 18.78 7.21
C VAL A 237 -20.14 18.85 5.75
N TRP A 238 -20.80 17.80 5.26
CA TRP A 238 -21.41 17.73 3.93
C TRP A 238 -22.44 16.60 3.89
N GLU A 239 -23.59 16.82 3.27
CA GLU A 239 -24.60 15.79 3.04
C GLU A 239 -25.38 16.12 1.78
N GLU A 240 -25.24 15.32 0.73
CA GLU A 240 -26.04 15.46 -0.49
C GLU A 240 -26.03 14.15 -1.29
N LYS A 241 -26.76 14.15 -2.41
CA LYS A 241 -26.60 13.11 -3.45
C LYS A 241 -25.33 13.36 -4.28
N ILE A 242 -24.60 12.28 -4.53
CA ILE A 242 -23.48 12.25 -5.46
C ILE A 242 -23.98 12.58 -6.87
N SER A 243 -23.32 13.54 -7.47
CA SER A 243 -23.54 14.00 -8.84
C SER A 243 -22.18 14.38 -9.42
N LEU A 244 -21.48 13.38 -9.94
CA LEU A 244 -20.18 13.47 -10.55
C LEU A 244 -20.27 14.11 -11.94
N LYS A 245 -19.32 15.00 -12.23
CA LYS A 245 -19.03 15.52 -13.57
C LYS A 245 -17.65 15.01 -13.99
N ASP A 246 -17.53 14.56 -15.23
CA ASP A 246 -16.21 14.24 -15.79
C ASP A 246 -15.38 15.52 -15.86
N VAL A 247 -14.12 15.42 -15.45
CA VAL A 247 -13.16 16.54 -15.50
C VAL A 247 -12.22 16.44 -16.70
N GLY A 248 -12.32 15.36 -17.49
CA GLY A 248 -11.45 15.04 -18.61
C GLY A 248 -10.38 14.02 -18.22
N THR A 249 -9.74 13.41 -19.22
CA THR A 249 -8.57 12.56 -18.99
C THR A 249 -7.36 13.42 -18.66
N PHE A 250 -6.56 12.99 -17.69
CA PHE A 250 -5.29 13.61 -17.36
C PHE A 250 -5.38 15.05 -16.85
N VAL A 251 -6.34 15.34 -15.97
CA VAL A 251 -6.35 16.62 -15.23
C VAL A 251 -5.82 16.35 -13.82
N GLU A 252 -4.64 16.90 -13.51
CA GLU A 252 -4.14 17.04 -12.15
C GLU A 252 -4.95 18.15 -11.47
N ASP A 253 -5.92 17.80 -10.63
CA ASP A 253 -6.88 18.78 -10.12
C ASP A 253 -7.17 18.68 -8.61
N SER A 254 -6.69 17.64 -7.93
CA SER A 254 -6.86 17.50 -6.49
C SER A 254 -5.57 17.09 -5.80
N ASN A 255 -4.79 18.09 -5.38
CA ASN A 255 -3.57 17.92 -4.58
C ASN A 255 -2.50 17.01 -5.24
N GLY A 256 -2.33 17.10 -6.56
CA GLY A 256 -1.35 16.29 -7.29
C GLY A 256 -1.87 14.94 -7.79
N LEU A 257 -3.16 14.66 -7.63
CA LEU A 257 -3.79 13.42 -8.06
C LEU A 257 -4.53 13.58 -9.38
N TRP A 258 -4.46 12.52 -10.17
CA TRP A 258 -5.25 12.34 -11.38
C TRP A 258 -6.63 11.80 -10.98
N ILE A 259 -7.69 12.57 -11.22
CA ILE A 259 -9.06 12.12 -10.96
C ILE A 259 -9.84 12.00 -12.26
N HIS A 260 -10.88 11.16 -12.27
CA HIS A 260 -11.75 11.02 -13.43
C HIS A 260 -12.95 11.96 -13.42
N ASN A 261 -13.43 12.29 -12.23
CA ASN A 261 -14.64 13.04 -12.05
C ASN A 261 -14.60 13.85 -10.75
N ALA A 262 -15.40 14.90 -10.65
CA ALA A 262 -15.55 15.70 -9.44
C ALA A 262 -17.02 15.83 -9.08
N GLN A 263 -17.33 16.01 -7.79
CA GLN A 263 -18.68 16.33 -7.36
C GLN A 263 -19.10 17.71 -7.91
N ARG A 264 -20.28 17.78 -8.54
CA ARG A 264 -20.85 19.06 -9.01
C ARG A 264 -21.07 20.01 -7.84
N GLU A 265 -20.84 21.29 -8.10
CA GLU A 265 -21.10 22.40 -7.16
C GLU A 265 -20.31 22.34 -5.84
N VAL A 266 -19.33 21.44 -5.75
CA VAL A 266 -18.35 21.39 -4.65
C VAL A 266 -16.98 21.72 -5.22
N ASP A 267 -16.22 22.53 -4.48
CA ASP A 267 -14.82 22.78 -4.81
C ASP A 267 -14.01 21.48 -4.84
N ILE A 268 -13.17 21.33 -5.86
CA ILE A 268 -12.49 20.07 -6.17
C ILE A 268 -11.42 19.68 -5.14
N HIS A 269 -10.74 20.68 -4.58
CA HIS A 269 -9.74 20.48 -3.54
C HIS A 269 -10.42 20.16 -2.21
N LYS A 270 -11.52 20.85 -1.89
CA LYS A 270 -12.34 20.54 -0.73
C LYS A 270 -12.93 19.12 -0.82
N TRP A 271 -13.41 18.74 -2.00
CA TRP A 271 -13.94 17.40 -2.24
C TRP A 271 -12.85 16.35 -2.03
N GLY A 272 -11.72 16.47 -2.71
CA GLY A 272 -10.62 15.51 -2.59
C GLY A 272 -10.03 15.45 -1.18
N ALA A 273 -9.97 16.57 -0.45
CA ALA A 273 -9.50 16.59 0.94
C ALA A 273 -10.30 15.67 1.85
N TYR A 274 -11.62 15.51 1.63
CA TYR A 274 -12.43 14.58 2.42
C TYR A 274 -11.96 13.13 2.26
N PHE A 275 -11.54 12.73 1.07
CA PHE A 275 -11.06 11.38 0.78
C PHE A 275 -9.61 11.19 1.23
N MET A 276 -8.74 12.18 0.99
CA MET A 276 -7.32 12.12 1.41
C MET A 276 -7.16 12.04 2.92
N LEU A 277 -8.01 12.77 3.64
CA LEU A 277 -8.00 12.78 5.10
C LEU A 277 -8.91 11.70 5.69
N ARG A 278 -9.51 10.85 4.86
CA ARG A 278 -10.33 9.71 5.25
C ARG A 278 -11.47 10.07 6.20
N TYR A 279 -12.24 11.08 5.83
CA TYR A 279 -13.33 11.56 6.67
C TYR A 279 -14.32 10.43 6.99
N PRO A 280 -14.81 10.34 8.24
CA PRO A 280 -15.88 9.42 8.59
C PRO A 280 -17.14 9.77 7.80
N ALA A 281 -17.85 8.74 7.34
CA ALA A 281 -19.00 8.92 6.47
C ALA A 281 -20.08 7.85 6.65
N LYS A 282 -21.27 8.18 6.16
CA LYS A 282 -22.38 7.24 5.94
C LYS A 282 -22.73 7.26 4.46
N LEU A 283 -22.82 6.07 3.86
CA LEU A 283 -23.17 5.89 2.46
C LEU A 283 -24.51 5.16 2.36
N GLU A 284 -25.40 5.64 1.50
CA GLU A 284 -26.61 4.94 1.07
C GLU A 284 -26.53 4.80 -0.45
N LEU A 285 -26.51 3.55 -0.94
CA LEU A 285 -26.29 3.30 -2.37
C LEU A 285 -27.51 3.67 -3.20
N GLY A 286 -27.25 4.36 -4.31
CA GLY A 286 -28.20 4.60 -5.38
C GLY A 286 -28.42 3.36 -6.26
N GLU A 287 -29.39 3.46 -7.16
CA GLU A 287 -29.79 2.36 -8.04
C GLU A 287 -28.64 1.82 -8.90
N GLU A 288 -27.76 2.72 -9.38
CA GLU A 288 -26.60 2.36 -10.19
C GLU A 288 -25.61 1.49 -9.40
N SER A 289 -25.22 1.93 -8.21
CA SER A 289 -24.32 1.18 -7.33
C SER A 289 -24.90 -0.20 -6.96
N VAL A 290 -26.18 -0.26 -6.61
CA VAL A 290 -26.87 -1.52 -6.30
C VAL A 290 -26.88 -2.47 -7.52
N ARG A 291 -27.14 -1.94 -8.72
CA ARG A 291 -27.09 -2.72 -9.96
C ARG A 291 -25.68 -3.26 -10.24
N ASN A 292 -24.66 -2.43 -10.08
CA ASN A 292 -23.27 -2.80 -10.34
C ASN A 292 -22.80 -3.93 -9.42
N ILE A 293 -23.17 -3.88 -8.12
CA ILE A 293 -22.87 -4.95 -7.15
C ILE A 293 -23.53 -6.26 -7.56
N LYS A 294 -24.82 -6.24 -7.92
CA LYS A 294 -25.55 -7.45 -8.36
C LYS A 294 -24.89 -8.09 -9.59
N LEU A 295 -24.53 -7.27 -10.58
CA LEU A 295 -23.85 -7.75 -11.79
C LEU A 295 -22.47 -8.35 -11.47
N ALA A 296 -21.72 -7.77 -10.54
CA ALA A 296 -20.43 -8.32 -10.12
C ALA A 296 -20.58 -9.71 -9.47
N GLN A 297 -21.56 -9.85 -8.56
CA GLN A 297 -21.86 -11.12 -7.89
C GLN A 297 -22.31 -12.22 -8.87
N GLU A 298 -23.14 -11.87 -9.85
CA GLU A 298 -23.56 -12.78 -10.91
C GLU A 298 -22.37 -13.26 -11.76
N ARG A 299 -21.49 -12.32 -12.17
CA ARG A 299 -20.27 -12.64 -12.94
C ARG A 299 -19.33 -13.55 -12.17
N GLU A 300 -19.14 -13.31 -10.89
CA GLU A 300 -18.29 -14.15 -10.05
C GLU A 300 -18.88 -15.56 -9.87
N SER A 301 -20.18 -15.66 -9.67
CA SER A 301 -20.90 -16.94 -9.58
C SER A 301 -20.74 -17.77 -10.86
N LEU A 302 -20.88 -17.14 -12.03
CA LEU A 302 -20.64 -17.78 -13.33
C LEU A 302 -19.17 -18.23 -13.49
N ARG A 303 -18.21 -17.41 -13.08
CA ARG A 303 -16.77 -17.77 -13.11
C ARG A 303 -16.47 -18.99 -12.22
N LYS A 304 -17.07 -19.06 -11.03
CA LYS A 304 -16.89 -20.20 -10.12
C LYS A 304 -17.48 -21.49 -10.71
N GLN A 305 -18.65 -21.41 -11.37
CA GLN A 305 -19.27 -22.55 -12.05
C GLN A 305 -18.45 -23.05 -13.26
N ALA A 306 -17.89 -22.14 -14.06
CA ALA A 306 -17.04 -22.51 -15.18
C ALA A 306 -15.78 -23.27 -14.70
N LYS A 307 -15.11 -22.76 -13.65
CA LYS A 307 -13.92 -23.40 -13.08
C LYS A 307 -14.19 -24.79 -12.49
N SER A 308 -15.36 -25.01 -11.88
CA SER A 308 -15.71 -26.34 -11.35
C SER A 308 -16.05 -27.34 -12.46
N SER A 309 -16.59 -26.87 -13.59
CA SER A 309 -16.87 -27.71 -14.75
C SER A 309 -15.62 -28.11 -15.55
N GLU A 310 -14.55 -27.32 -15.51
CA GLU A 310 -13.25 -27.65 -16.15
C GLU A 310 -12.39 -28.59 -15.30
N ALA A 311 -12.67 -28.69 -14.00
CA ALA A 311 -11.96 -29.57 -13.06
C ALA A 311 -12.62 -30.96 -12.88
N SER A 312 -13.74 -31.21 -13.58
CA SER A 312 -14.50 -32.48 -13.58
C SER A 312 -14.30 -33.22 -14.90
#